data_AF-A0A0H3CCQ1-F1
#
_entry.id   AF-A0A0H3CCQ1-F1
#
_cell.length_a   1.000
_cell.length_b   1.000
_cell.length_c   1.000
_cell.angle_alpha   90.00
_cell.angle_beta   90.00
_cell.angle_gamma   90.00
#
_symmetry.space_group_name_H-M   'P 1'
#
loop_
_entity.id
_entity.type
_entity.pdbx_description
1 polymer ?
#
loop_
_entity_poly.entity_id
_entity_poly.type
_entity_poly.pdbx_seq_one_letter_code
_entity_poly.pdbx_strand_id
1 'polypeptide(L)'
;MWRRLVQVPVPRRSLRVMDFLVAHFNLLRGLHILAVIAFMAGMLYLPRLFVYHTKATPGSQMDETFKVMERRLLRGIINPASIATAVFGLGLILADAQIRGWDFLLQPWMIAKLVALVGLYGFHGFLSASRKKFERGENVRSEKFWRMVNEIPFVLAIVIVMSVTTKYLNH
;
A
#
# COMPACT_ATOMS: atom_id res chain seq x y z
N MET A 1 42.29 -9.59 -41.97
CA MET A 1 41.18 -8.89 -42.67
C MET A 1 39.83 -9.46 -42.20
N TRP A 2 39.43 -9.26 -40.94
CA TRP A 2 38.13 -9.73 -40.40
C TRP A 2 37.55 -8.75 -39.37
N ARG A 3 37.76 -7.44 -39.61
CA ARG A 3 37.08 -6.37 -38.87
C ARG A 3 35.97 -5.80 -39.75
N ARG A 4 34.77 -6.35 -39.64
CA ARG A 4 33.49 -5.68 -39.92
C ARG A 4 32.38 -6.49 -39.27
N LEU A 5 32.45 -6.56 -37.94
CA LEU A 5 31.23 -6.70 -37.15
C LEU A 5 30.38 -5.49 -37.51
N VAL A 6 29.25 -5.74 -38.16
CA VAL A 6 28.19 -4.76 -38.35
C VAL A 6 27.79 -4.33 -36.94
N GLN A 7 28.36 -3.21 -36.48
CA GLN A 7 27.88 -2.54 -35.30
C GLN A 7 26.47 -2.07 -35.66
N VAL A 8 25.47 -2.83 -35.21
CA VAL A 8 24.09 -2.36 -35.19
C VAL A 8 24.12 -1.07 -34.36
N PRO A 9 23.78 0.09 -34.92
CA PRO A 9 23.79 1.32 -34.16
C PRO A 9 22.74 1.20 -33.06
N VAL A 10 23.20 0.98 -31.83
CA VAL A 10 22.35 1.09 -30.64
C VAL A 10 21.88 2.55 -30.60
N PRO A 11 20.57 2.83 -30.69
CA PRO A 11 20.08 4.19 -30.64
C PRO A 11 20.46 4.79 -29.28
N ARG A 12 21.50 5.62 -29.26
CA ARG A 12 21.79 6.48 -28.11
C ARG A 12 20.74 7.58 -28.09
N ARG A 13 19.66 7.41 -27.33
CA ARG A 13 19.06 8.46 -26.47
C ARG A 13 17.78 7.98 -25.75
N SER A 14 17.85 8.13 -24.42
CA SER A 14 16.80 8.21 -23.39
C SER A 14 15.98 6.97 -22.96
N LEU A 15 16.55 6.02 -22.18
CA LEU A 15 15.80 5.12 -21.28
C LEU A 15 16.58 4.67 -20.01
N ARG A 16 17.25 5.58 -19.29
CA ARG A 16 18.05 5.17 -18.09
C ARG A 16 17.22 4.63 -16.91
N VAL A 17 15.99 5.09 -16.75
CA VAL A 17 15.16 4.74 -15.59
C VAL A 17 14.45 3.40 -15.80
N MET A 18 13.86 3.19 -16.97
CA MET A 18 13.06 1.98 -17.20
C MET A 18 13.95 0.73 -17.27
N ASP A 19 15.11 0.84 -17.92
CA ASP A 19 16.13 -0.22 -17.91
C ASP A 19 16.62 -0.54 -16.49
N PHE A 20 16.78 0.47 -15.64
CA PHE A 20 17.12 0.27 -14.23
C PHE A 20 16.02 -0.47 -13.47
N LEU A 21 14.75 -0.10 -13.67
CA LEU A 21 13.61 -0.74 -13.00
C LEU A 21 13.49 -2.21 -13.40
N VAL A 22 13.67 -2.54 -14.68
CA VAL A 22 13.67 -3.92 -15.18
C VAL A 22 14.85 -4.71 -14.61
N ALA A 23 16.07 -4.14 -14.63
CA ALA A 23 17.26 -4.80 -14.09
C ALA A 23 17.15 -5.12 -12.59
N HIS A 24 16.40 -4.30 -11.83
CA HIS A 24 16.22 -4.45 -10.38
C HIS A 24 14.82 -4.94 -9.98
N PHE A 25 14.10 -5.60 -10.89
CA PHE A 25 12.71 -6.03 -10.67
C PHE A 25 12.52 -6.78 -9.35
N ASN A 26 13.35 -7.78 -9.07
CA ASN A 26 13.21 -8.62 -7.88
C ASN A 26 13.50 -7.84 -6.58
N LEU A 27 14.42 -6.88 -6.63
CA LEU A 27 14.70 -5.98 -5.50
C LEU A 27 13.48 -5.10 -5.22
N LEU A 28 12.92 -4.45 -6.24
CA LEU A 28 11.70 -3.65 -6.11
C LEU A 28 10.54 -4.49 -5.58
N ARG A 29 10.40 -5.74 -6.05
CA ARG A 29 9.39 -6.69 -5.57
C ARG A 29 9.56 -6.99 -4.08
N GLY A 30 10.79 -7.28 -3.64
CA GLY A 30 11.08 -7.53 -2.23
C GLY A 30 10.78 -6.32 -1.34
N LEU A 31 11.25 -5.14 -1.74
CA LEU A 31 10.99 -3.89 -1.02
C LEU A 31 9.50 -3.53 -0.99
N HIS A 32 8.77 -3.77 -2.08
CA HIS A 32 7.32 -3.59 -2.13
C HIS A 32 6.61 -4.51 -1.14
N ILE A 33 6.96 -5.80 -1.08
CA ILE A 33 6.36 -6.75 -0.14
C ILE A 33 6.61 -6.32 1.30
N LEU A 34 7.84 -5.93 1.65
CA LEU A 34 8.17 -5.43 2.99
C LEU A 34 7.36 -4.18 3.35
N ALA A 35 7.25 -3.23 2.42
CA ALA A 35 6.46 -2.02 2.61
C ALA A 35 4.97 -2.33 2.80
N VAL A 36 4.41 -3.27 2.02
CA VAL A 36 3.02 -3.72 2.14
C VAL A 36 2.78 -4.38 3.50
N ILE A 37 3.69 -5.24 3.98
CA ILE A 37 3.56 -5.87 5.30
C ILE A 37 3.51 -4.81 6.40
N ALA A 38 4.44 -3.85 6.39
CA ALA A 38 4.46 -2.77 7.38
C ALA A 38 3.20 -1.89 7.30
N PHE A 39 2.74 -1.58 6.08
CA PHE A 39 1.53 -0.80 5.87
C PHE A 39 0.30 -1.55 6.38
N MET A 40 0.14 -2.83 6.03
CA MET A 40 -0.98 -3.66 6.44
C MET A 40 -1.02 -3.90 7.96
N ALA A 41 0.13 -4.13 8.59
CA ALA A 41 0.22 -4.27 10.04
C ALA A 41 -0.33 -3.04 10.75
N GLY A 42 0.05 -1.84 10.30
CA GLY A 42 -0.48 -0.60 10.88
C GLY A 42 -1.95 -0.37 10.55
N MET A 43 -2.40 -0.70 9.34
CA MET A 43 -3.81 -0.57 8.93
C MET A 43 -4.75 -1.49 9.71
N LEU A 44 -4.30 -2.69 10.10
CA LEU A 44 -5.05 -3.59 10.99
C LEU A 44 -4.99 -3.16 12.46
N TYR A 45 -3.88 -2.55 12.89
CA TYR A 45 -3.70 -2.19 14.30
C TYR A 45 -4.36 -0.85 14.68
N LEU A 46 -4.40 0.13 13.78
CA LEU A 46 -4.94 1.46 14.08
C LEU A 46 -6.44 1.46 14.43
N PRO A 47 -7.35 0.78 13.70
CA PRO A 47 -8.75 0.66 14.10
C PRO A 47 -8.89 -0.04 15.45
N ARG A 48 -8.03 -1.01 15.74
CA ARG A 48 -8.00 -1.71 17.03
C ARG A 48 -7.65 -0.76 18.17
N LEU A 49 -6.73 0.18 17.97
CA LEU A 49 -6.47 1.24 18.95
C LEU A 49 -7.73 2.10 19.17
N PHE A 50 -8.43 2.50 18.11
CA PHE A 50 -9.68 3.27 18.25
C PHE A 50 -10.74 2.58 19.09
N VAL A 51 -10.90 1.25 18.96
CA VAL A 51 -11.79 0.44 19.81
C VAL A 51 -11.47 0.66 21.30
N TYR A 52 -10.19 0.64 21.68
CA TYR A 52 -9.80 0.86 23.08
C TYR A 52 -9.88 2.33 23.48
N HIS A 53 -9.55 3.24 22.58
CA HIS A 53 -9.64 4.68 22.80
C HIS A 53 -11.07 5.13 23.07
N THR A 54 -12.09 4.49 22.48
CA THR A 54 -13.50 4.81 22.82
C THR A 54 -13.88 4.58 24.29
N LYS A 55 -13.06 3.84 25.05
CA LYS A 55 -13.27 3.60 26.48
C LYS A 55 -12.56 4.63 27.36
N ALA A 56 -11.74 5.51 26.77
CA ALA A 56 -11.05 6.55 27.51
C ALA A 56 -11.95 7.76 27.70
N THR A 57 -11.92 8.30 28.92
CA THR A 57 -12.51 9.60 29.20
C THR A 57 -11.62 10.68 28.55
N PRO A 58 -12.18 11.63 27.79
CA PRO A 58 -11.40 12.73 27.21
C PRO A 58 -10.57 13.47 28.27
N GLY A 59 -9.29 13.70 27.99
CA GLY A 59 -8.33 14.33 28.91
C GLY A 59 -7.75 13.40 29.98
N SER A 60 -8.17 12.13 30.05
CA SER A 60 -7.56 11.15 30.95
C SER A 60 -6.14 10.77 30.48
N GLN A 61 -5.35 10.20 31.38
CA GLN A 61 -4.03 9.65 31.03
C GLN A 61 -4.12 8.60 29.91
N MET A 62 -5.20 7.82 29.88
CA MET A 62 -5.44 6.80 28.85
C MET A 62 -5.71 7.44 27.47
N ASP A 63 -6.51 8.50 27.43
CA ASP A 63 -6.81 9.28 26.22
C ASP A 63 -5.53 9.87 25.61
N GLU A 64 -4.71 10.54 26.42
CA GLU A 64 -3.43 11.12 25.96
C GLU A 64 -2.44 10.05 25.48
N THR A 65 -2.41 8.90 26.16
CA THR A 65 -1.57 7.77 25.75
C THR A 65 -1.99 7.24 24.37
N PHE A 66 -3.29 7.05 24.14
CA PHE A 66 -3.79 6.60 22.84
C PHE A 66 -3.51 7.62 21.73
N LYS A 67 -3.72 8.92 21.98
CA LYS A 67 -3.37 9.97 20.99
C LYS A 67 -1.91 9.89 20.55
N VAL A 68 -0.99 9.65 21.48
CA VAL A 68 0.44 9.48 21.17
C VAL A 68 0.69 8.21 20.37
N MET A 69 0.14 7.08 20.79
CA MET A 69 0.30 5.79 20.11
C MET A 69 -0.23 5.84 18.68
N GLU A 70 -1.44 6.35 18.48
CA GLU A 70 -2.08 6.48 17.17
C GLU A 70 -1.31 7.43 16.25
N ARG A 71 -0.81 8.56 16.79
CA ARG A 71 -0.01 9.52 16.03
C ARG A 71 1.32 8.90 15.58
N ARG A 72 2.01 8.20 16.48
CA ARG A 72 3.30 7.53 16.20
C ARG A 72 3.11 6.41 15.19
N LEU A 73 2.08 5.58 15.36
CA LEU A 73 1.75 4.52 14.42
C LEU A 73 1.46 5.08 13.03
N LEU A 74 0.58 6.09 12.95
CA LEU A 74 0.17 6.67 11.67
C LEU A 74 1.34 7.38 10.97
N ARG A 75 2.02 8.30 11.65
CA ARG A 75 3.08 9.12 11.02
C ARG A 75 4.42 8.40 10.91
N GLY A 76 4.74 7.54 11.85
CA GLY A 76 6.03 6.85 11.92
C GLY A 76 6.08 5.54 11.14
N ILE A 77 4.94 4.85 10.97
CA ILE A 77 4.90 3.52 10.33
C ILE A 77 3.98 3.54 9.12
N ILE A 78 2.69 3.84 9.29
CA ILE A 78 1.69 3.69 8.22
C ILE A 78 2.00 4.62 7.04
N ASN A 79 2.21 5.92 7.29
CA ASN A 79 2.47 6.89 6.24
C ASN A 79 3.73 6.55 5.42
N PRO A 80 4.94 6.37 6.01
CA PRO A 80 6.12 6.02 5.22
C PRO A 80 5.99 4.67 4.52
N ALA A 81 5.39 3.66 5.17
CA ALA A 81 5.15 2.36 4.54
C ALA A 81 4.17 2.43 3.37
N SER A 82 3.12 3.27 3.47
CA SER A 82 2.18 3.51 2.38
C SER A 82 2.89 4.18 1.19
N ILE A 83 3.68 5.23 1.43
CA ILE A 83 4.44 5.91 0.39
C ILE A 83 5.41 4.92 -0.29
N ALA A 84 6.16 4.14 0.49
CA ALA A 84 7.05 3.11 -0.05
C ALA A 84 6.29 2.06 -0.87
N THR A 85 5.13 1.61 -0.40
CA THR A 85 4.25 0.69 -1.11
C THR A 85 3.84 1.25 -2.47
N ALA A 86 3.41 2.51 -2.53
CA ALA A 86 3.03 3.18 -3.78
C ALA A 86 4.21 3.33 -4.74
N VAL A 87 5.35 3.81 -4.25
CA VAL A 87 6.55 4.04 -5.07
C VAL A 87 7.06 2.73 -5.68
N PHE A 88 7.25 1.68 -4.86
CA PHE A 88 7.71 0.40 -5.38
C PHE A 88 6.65 -0.30 -6.24
N GLY A 89 5.36 -0.17 -5.89
CA GLY A 89 4.27 -0.71 -6.69
C GLY A 89 4.18 -0.08 -8.08
N LEU A 90 4.34 1.25 -8.16
CA LEU A 90 4.40 1.97 -9.44
C LEU A 90 5.65 1.59 -10.23
N GLY A 91 6.81 1.46 -9.57
CA GLY A 91 8.03 0.98 -10.20
C GLY A 91 7.88 -0.42 -10.82
N LEU A 92 7.18 -1.33 -10.13
CA LEU A 92 6.86 -2.66 -10.66
C LEU A 92 5.90 -2.59 -11.86
N ILE A 93 4.88 -1.73 -11.83
CA ILE A 93 3.98 -1.51 -12.97
C ILE A 93 4.76 -1.02 -14.19
N LEU A 94 5.65 -0.04 -14.01
CA LEU A 94 6.47 0.50 -15.10
C LEU A 94 7.42 -0.56 -15.67
N ALA A 95 8.08 -1.34 -14.81
CA ALA A 95 8.96 -2.42 -15.24
C ALA A 95 8.18 -3.52 -16.00
N ASP A 96 7.01 -3.94 -15.48
CA ASP A 96 6.15 -4.91 -16.15
C ASP A 96 5.61 -4.36 -17.48
N ALA A 97 5.26 -3.08 -17.57
CA ALA A 97 4.82 -2.46 -18.82
C ALA A 97 5.90 -2.50 -19.91
N GLN A 98 7.18 -2.35 -19.54
CA GLN A 98 8.30 -2.50 -20.48
C GLN A 98 8.49 -3.97 -20.92
N ILE A 99 8.28 -4.94 -20.02
CA ILE A 99 8.52 -6.37 -20.29
C ILE A 99 7.40 -6.99 -21.14
N ARG A 100 6.13 -6.68 -20.84
CA ARG A 100 4.95 -7.37 -21.40
C ARG A 100 3.91 -6.43 -22.04
N GLY A 101 4.21 -5.15 -22.18
CA GLY A 101 3.27 -4.13 -22.67
C GLY A 101 2.28 -3.67 -21.60
N TRP A 102 1.43 -2.69 -21.92
CA TRP A 102 0.49 -2.06 -20.96
C TRP A 102 -0.82 -2.84 -20.78
N ASP A 103 -1.13 -3.78 -21.67
CA ASP A 103 -2.41 -4.50 -21.69
C ASP A 103 -2.70 -5.31 -20.42
N PHE A 104 -1.66 -5.67 -19.66
CA PHE A 104 -1.83 -6.34 -18.37
C PHE A 104 -2.61 -5.50 -17.34
N LEU A 105 -2.64 -4.16 -17.47
CA LEU A 105 -3.42 -3.30 -16.59
C LEU A 105 -4.93 -3.47 -16.78
N LEU A 106 -5.34 -3.89 -17.98
CA LEU A 106 -6.75 -4.14 -18.31
C LEU A 106 -7.20 -5.56 -17.92
N GLN A 107 -6.28 -6.41 -17.46
CA GLN A 107 -6.62 -7.76 -17.04
C GLN A 107 -7.52 -7.72 -15.81
N PRO A 108 -8.56 -8.58 -15.73
CA PRO A 108 -9.52 -8.55 -14.62
C PRO A 108 -8.88 -8.61 -13.24
N TRP A 109 -7.83 -9.44 -13.08
CA TRP A 109 -7.09 -9.55 -11.82
C TRP A 109 -6.37 -8.25 -11.44
N MET A 110 -5.85 -7.50 -12.41
CA MET A 110 -5.16 -6.24 -12.14
C MET A 110 -6.15 -5.13 -11.80
N ILE A 111 -7.27 -5.05 -12.53
CA ILE A 111 -8.35 -4.11 -12.21
C ILE A 111 -8.86 -4.36 -10.79
N ALA A 112 -9.16 -5.61 -10.44
CA ALA A 112 -9.61 -5.97 -9.09
C ALA A 112 -8.58 -5.55 -8.02
N LYS A 113 -7.29 -5.81 -8.27
CA LYS A 113 -6.20 -5.40 -7.38
C LYS A 113 -6.12 -3.88 -7.21
N LEU A 114 -6.20 -3.13 -8.30
CA LEU A 114 -6.09 -1.67 -8.28
C LEU A 114 -7.31 -1.00 -7.63
N VAL A 115 -8.51 -1.51 -7.87
CA VAL A 115 -9.73 -1.04 -7.19
C VAL A 115 -9.62 -1.29 -5.69
N ALA A 116 -9.20 -2.48 -5.27
CA ALA A 116 -8.99 -2.78 -3.85
C ALA A 116 -7.86 -1.93 -3.24
N LEU A 117 -6.80 -1.65 -3.98
CA LEU A 117 -5.72 -0.74 -3.57
C LEU A 117 -6.24 0.69 -3.36
N VAL A 118 -7.02 1.23 -4.30
CA VAL A 118 -7.64 2.56 -4.15
C VAL A 118 -8.58 2.58 -2.94
N GLY A 119 -9.37 1.52 -2.74
CA GLY A 119 -10.19 1.34 -1.55
C GLY A 119 -9.37 1.35 -0.25
N LEU A 120 -8.21 0.67 -0.23
CA LEU A 120 -7.31 0.64 0.91
C LEU A 120 -6.71 2.01 1.23
N TYR A 121 -6.34 2.79 0.21
CA TYR A 121 -5.86 4.17 0.39
C TYR A 121 -6.98 5.12 0.83
N GLY A 122 -8.19 4.97 0.30
CA GLY A 122 -9.37 5.68 0.79
C GLY A 122 -9.65 5.37 2.25
N PHE A 123 -9.53 4.10 2.63
CA PHE A 123 -9.68 3.65 4.00
C PHE A 123 -8.57 4.19 4.92
N HIS A 124 -7.33 4.24 4.45
CA HIS A 124 -6.23 4.89 5.16
C HIS A 124 -6.53 6.38 5.42
N GLY A 125 -7.03 7.10 4.42
CA GLY A 125 -7.48 8.48 4.57
C GLY A 125 -8.59 8.63 5.62
N PHE A 126 -9.57 7.72 5.61
CA PHE A 126 -10.63 7.65 6.61
C PHE A 126 -10.10 7.45 8.03
N LEU A 127 -9.17 6.51 8.24
CA LEU A 127 -8.53 6.30 9.55
C LEU A 127 -7.71 7.52 9.99
N SER A 128 -6.96 8.13 9.06
CA SER A 128 -6.20 9.35 9.36
C SER A 128 -7.10 10.51 9.77
N ALA A 129 -8.26 10.68 9.13
CA ALA A 129 -9.24 11.70 9.51
C ALA A 129 -9.87 11.40 10.86
N SER A 130 -10.17 10.13 11.12
CA SER A 130 -10.75 9.66 12.38
C SER A 130 -9.81 9.84 13.57
N ARG A 131 -8.51 9.57 13.40
CA ARG A 131 -7.49 9.86 14.43
C ARG A 131 -7.54 11.33 14.87
N LYS A 132 -7.68 12.26 13.91
CA LYS A 132 -7.78 13.69 14.23
C LYS A 132 -9.05 14.02 15.02
N LYS A 133 -10.15 13.26 14.84
CA LYS A 133 -11.38 13.42 15.63
C LYS A 133 -11.19 12.91 17.07
N PHE A 134 -10.55 11.75 17.24
CA PHE A 134 -10.15 11.26 18.56
C PHE A 134 -9.25 12.25 19.29
N GLU A 135 -8.24 12.80 18.59
CA GLU A 135 -7.35 13.82 19.14
C GLU A 135 -8.08 15.07 19.67
N ARG A 136 -9.18 15.46 19.02
CA ARG A 136 -10.03 16.59 19.45
C ARG A 136 -11.16 16.20 20.42
N GLY A 137 -11.30 14.93 20.79
CA GLY A 137 -12.41 14.46 21.62
C GLY A 137 -13.77 14.46 20.91
N GLU A 138 -13.80 14.57 19.58
CA GLU A 138 -15.02 14.68 18.76
C GLU A 138 -15.48 13.32 18.19
N ASN A 139 -14.96 12.20 18.70
CA ASN A 139 -15.35 10.89 18.19
C ASN A 139 -16.78 10.54 18.68
N VAL A 140 -17.72 10.51 17.73
CA VAL A 140 -19.12 10.10 17.96
C VAL A 140 -19.39 8.63 17.63
N ARG A 141 -18.38 7.88 17.18
CA ARG A 141 -18.55 6.49 16.73
C ARG A 141 -18.36 5.51 17.89
N SER A 142 -19.25 4.52 17.96
CA SER A 142 -19.26 3.51 19.02
C SER A 142 -18.14 2.47 18.88
N GLU A 143 -17.85 1.76 19.98
CA GLU A 143 -16.90 0.64 19.99
C GLU A 143 -17.25 -0.42 18.93
N LYS A 144 -18.55 -0.78 18.79
CA LYS A 144 -19.04 -1.75 17.80
C LYS A 144 -18.70 -1.33 16.37
N PHE A 145 -18.81 -0.03 16.06
CA PHE A 145 -18.44 0.48 14.75
C PHE A 145 -16.96 0.26 14.47
N TRP A 146 -16.08 0.60 15.41
CA TRP A 146 -14.63 0.43 15.23
C TRP A 146 -14.21 -1.03 15.11
N ARG A 147 -14.90 -1.95 15.79
CA ARG A 147 -14.69 -3.40 15.63
C ARG A 147 -15.06 -3.89 14.23
N MET A 148 -16.18 -3.43 13.68
CA MET A 148 -16.58 -3.80 12.31
C MET A 148 -15.60 -3.23 11.27
N VAL A 149 -15.18 -1.97 11.47
CA VAL A 149 -14.23 -1.28 10.62
C VAL A 149 -12.84 -1.94 10.61
N ASN A 150 -12.47 -2.64 11.68
CA ASN A 150 -11.20 -3.36 11.81
C ASN A 150 -11.03 -4.48 10.77
N GLU A 151 -12.13 -5.05 10.26
CA GLU A 151 -12.08 -6.16 9.30
C GLU A 151 -11.84 -5.68 7.86
N ILE A 152 -12.10 -4.40 7.56
CA ILE A 152 -12.02 -3.83 6.20
C ILE A 152 -10.62 -4.00 5.59
N PRO A 153 -9.50 -3.67 6.27
CA PRO A 153 -8.16 -3.90 5.72
C PRO A 153 -7.90 -5.36 5.37
N PHE A 154 -8.37 -6.28 6.21
CA PHE A 154 -8.15 -7.71 6.00
C PHE A 154 -8.89 -8.21 4.76
N VAL A 155 -10.16 -7.82 4.60
CA VAL A 155 -10.95 -8.15 3.40
C VAL A 155 -10.30 -7.59 2.14
N LEU A 156 -9.85 -6.33 2.16
CA LEU A 156 -9.14 -5.72 1.03
C LEU A 156 -7.82 -6.45 0.73
N ALA A 157 -7.08 -6.86 1.76
CA ALA A 157 -5.86 -7.63 1.58
C ALA A 157 -6.11 -8.99 0.93
N ILE A 158 -7.19 -9.68 1.29
CA ILE A 158 -7.60 -10.93 0.62
C ILE A 158 -7.81 -10.66 -0.87
N VAL A 159 -8.57 -9.63 -1.25
CA VAL A 159 -8.81 -9.31 -2.67
C VAL A 159 -7.50 -8.99 -3.40
N ILE A 160 -6.62 -8.17 -2.83
CA ILE A 160 -5.34 -7.78 -3.43
C ILE A 160 -4.40 -9.00 -3.58
N VAL A 161 -4.27 -9.83 -2.55
CA VAL A 161 -3.39 -10.99 -2.57
C VAL A 161 -3.94 -12.06 -3.50
N MET A 162 -5.21 -12.44 -3.36
CA MET A 162 -5.81 -13.48 -4.18
C MET A 162 -5.85 -13.10 -5.65
N SER A 163 -6.13 -11.84 -5.99
CA SER A 163 -6.09 -11.39 -7.38
C SER A 163 -4.71 -11.55 -8.01
N VAL A 164 -3.64 -11.17 -7.33
CA VAL A 164 -2.28 -11.27 -7.90
C VAL A 164 -1.71 -12.68 -7.86
N THR A 165 -2.01 -13.49 -6.83
CA THR A 165 -1.43 -14.83 -6.68
C THR A 165 -2.11 -15.85 -7.57
N THR A 166 -3.44 -15.79 -7.66
CA THR A 166 -4.16 -16.66 -8.57
C THR A 166 -4.08 -16.14 -9.99
N LYS A 167 -4.04 -14.80 -10.19
CA LYS A 167 -4.38 -14.16 -11.47
C LYS A 167 -5.70 -14.73 -12.04
N TYR A 168 -6.57 -15.12 -11.11
CA TYR A 168 -7.72 -16.01 -11.23
C TYR A 168 -7.53 -17.22 -12.15
N LEU A 169 -6.40 -17.90 -11.91
CA LEU A 169 -6.06 -19.27 -12.30
C LEU A 169 -5.88 -19.44 -13.81
N ASN A 170 -4.82 -18.80 -14.32
CA ASN A 170 -4.33 -18.83 -15.70
C ASN A 170 -4.61 -20.17 -16.46
N HIS A 171 -5.28 -20.04 -17.61
CA HIS A 171 -5.00 -20.80 -18.83
C HIS A 171 -3.65 -20.38 -19.43
#